data_AF-A0A843KPN6-F1
#
_entry.id   AF-A0A843KPN6-F1
#
_cell.length_a   1.000
_cell.length_b   1.000
_cell.length_c   1.000
_cell.angle_alpha   90.00
_cell.angle_beta   90.00
_cell.angle_gamma   90.00
#
_symmetry.space_group_name_H-M   'P 1'
#
loop_
_entity.id
_entity.type
_entity.pdbx_description
1 polymer ?
#
loop_
_entity_poly.entity_id
_entity_poly.type
_entity_poly.pdbx_seq_one_letter_code
_entity_poly.pdbx_strand_id
1 'polypeptide(L)'
;MGKPALTELFKTEERIRILRHVAGQRQVTTTAVAGATGTSKPLVSRYLRLLVKGGFCTQRGRAYTWNENARSLAVKRLLNIDLLAASVPLPEWARGIGIYGSYAEGTNTADSDLDLWVLVDEYTPDLEILAARVEK
;
A
#
# COMPACT_ATOMS: atom_id res chain seq x y z
N MET A 1 8.72 -0.52 -28.36
CA MET A 1 8.75 -1.15 -27.01
C MET A 1 7.67 -0.51 -26.15
N GLY A 2 6.87 -1.30 -25.42
CA GLY A 2 5.89 -0.75 -24.47
C GLY A 2 6.59 0.01 -23.34
N LYS A 3 5.93 1.04 -22.77
CA LYS A 3 6.48 1.76 -21.62
C LYS A 3 6.74 0.81 -20.44
N PRO A 4 7.77 1.08 -19.60
CA PRO A 4 8.02 0.29 -18.41
C PRO A 4 6.77 0.25 -17.52
N ALA A 5 6.41 -0.94 -17.04
CA ALA A 5 5.17 -1.10 -16.27
C ALA A 5 5.15 -0.28 -14.98
N LEU A 6 6.29 -0.01 -14.34
CA LEU A 6 6.36 0.86 -13.15
C LEU A 6 5.91 2.31 -13.45
N THR A 7 6.38 2.89 -14.56
CA THR A 7 6.02 4.27 -14.95
C THR A 7 4.52 4.42 -15.21
N GLU A 8 3.85 3.37 -15.66
CA GLU A 8 2.40 3.39 -15.85
C GLU A 8 1.62 3.11 -14.54
N LEU A 9 2.16 2.33 -13.61
CA LEU A 9 1.54 2.10 -12.30
C LEU A 9 1.48 3.39 -11.48
N PHE A 10 2.60 4.09 -11.36
CA PHE A 10 2.74 5.26 -10.48
C PHE A 10 2.57 6.59 -11.23
N LYS A 11 1.84 6.60 -12.35
CA LYS A 11 1.79 7.75 -13.27
C LYS A 11 1.08 8.97 -12.70
N THR A 12 0.01 8.77 -11.92
CA THR A 12 -0.83 9.85 -11.39
C THR A 12 -1.32 9.50 -9.99
N GLU A 13 -1.65 10.52 -9.19
CA GLU A 13 -2.21 10.34 -7.85
C GLU A 13 -3.50 9.51 -7.83
N GLU A 14 -4.37 9.64 -8.85
CA GLU A 14 -5.55 8.78 -8.97
C GLU A 14 -5.16 7.31 -9.14
N ARG A 15 -4.13 7.01 -9.94
CA ARG A 15 -3.67 5.63 -10.12
C ARG A 15 -3.03 5.07 -8.86
N ILE A 16 -2.28 5.89 -8.12
CA ILE A 16 -1.70 5.49 -6.83
C ILE A 16 -2.82 5.18 -5.82
N ARG A 17 -3.85 6.03 -5.73
CA ARG A 17 -5.03 5.77 -4.88
C ARG A 17 -5.76 4.49 -5.26
N ILE A 18 -6.01 4.27 -6.56
CA ILE A 18 -6.61 3.01 -7.03
C ILE A 18 -5.72 1.83 -6.69
N LEU A 19 -4.41 1.92 -6.94
CA LEU A 19 -3.47 0.83 -6.69
C LEU A 19 -3.43 0.45 -5.21
N ARG A 20 -3.31 1.42 -4.31
CA ARG A 20 -3.36 1.21 -2.85
C ARG A 20 -4.63 0.49 -2.44
N HIS A 21 -5.79 1.00 -2.87
CA HIS A 21 -7.06 0.41 -2.52
C HIS A 21 -7.19 -1.03 -3.05
N VAL A 22 -6.82 -1.29 -4.31
CA VAL A 22 -6.90 -2.63 -4.89
C VAL A 22 -5.94 -3.61 -4.21
N ALA A 23 -4.72 -3.17 -3.88
CA ALA A 23 -3.69 -4.03 -3.31
C ALA A 23 -3.95 -4.38 -1.82
N GLY A 24 -4.70 -3.54 -1.09
CA GLY A 24 -5.12 -3.78 0.29
C GLY A 24 -6.37 -4.64 0.44
N GLN A 25 -7.01 -5.04 -0.66
CA GLN A 25 -8.29 -5.75 -0.66
C GLN A 25 -8.13 -7.15 -1.26
N ARG A 26 -8.82 -8.14 -0.66
CA ARG A 26 -8.80 -9.51 -1.19
C ARG A 26 -9.42 -9.60 -2.57
N GLN A 27 -10.53 -8.87 -2.79
CA GLN A 27 -11.25 -8.85 -4.05
C GLN A 27 -12.00 -7.53 -4.21
N VAL A 28 -12.05 -7.02 -5.45
CA VAL A 28 -12.70 -5.75 -5.76
C VAL A 28 -13.53 -5.82 -7.03
N THR A 29 -14.41 -4.84 -7.23
CA THR A 29 -15.11 -4.60 -8.50
C THR A 29 -14.85 -3.15 -8.95
N THR A 30 -14.94 -2.89 -10.26
CA THR A 30 -14.76 -1.52 -10.80
C THR A 30 -15.62 -0.48 -10.10
N THR A 31 -16.88 -0.82 -9.79
CA THR A 31 -17.81 0.12 -9.14
C THR A 31 -17.40 0.41 -7.69
N ALA A 32 -17.01 -0.62 -6.94
CA ALA A 32 -16.56 -0.45 -5.55
C ALA A 32 -15.29 0.42 -5.48
N VAL A 33 -14.31 0.15 -6.36
CA VAL A 33 -13.05 0.91 -6.42
C VAL A 33 -13.30 2.36 -6.81
N ALA A 34 -14.15 2.62 -7.81
CA ALA A 34 -14.51 3.98 -8.21
C ALA A 34 -15.13 4.78 -7.06
N GLY A 35 -16.05 4.16 -6.31
CA GLY A 35 -16.66 4.76 -5.11
C GLY A 35 -15.64 5.03 -4.01
N ALA A 36 -14.83 4.02 -3.65
CA ALA A 36 -13.86 4.12 -2.56
C ALA A 36 -12.72 5.11 -2.82
N THR A 37 -12.37 5.35 -4.09
CA THR A 37 -11.26 6.23 -4.47
C THR A 37 -11.69 7.60 -4.96
N GLY A 38 -13.01 7.84 -5.11
CA GLY A 38 -13.53 9.07 -5.70
C GLY A 38 -13.12 9.27 -7.16
N THR A 39 -12.86 8.19 -7.90
CA THR A 39 -12.39 8.23 -9.30
C THR A 39 -13.46 7.74 -10.28
N SER A 40 -13.29 8.03 -11.57
CA SER A 40 -14.27 7.63 -12.59
C SER A 40 -14.19 6.13 -12.94
N LYS A 41 -15.35 5.50 -13.16
CA LYS A 41 -15.42 4.07 -13.58
C LYS A 41 -14.59 3.77 -14.85
N PRO A 42 -14.55 4.64 -15.88
CA PRO A 42 -13.70 4.41 -17.05
C PRO A 42 -12.20 4.39 -16.72
N LEU A 43 -11.74 5.27 -15.83
CA LEU A 43 -10.34 5.29 -15.37
C LEU A 43 -10.01 4.00 -14.62
N VAL A 44 -10.83 3.64 -13.64
CA VAL A 44 -10.67 2.41 -12.84
C VAL A 44 -10.66 1.18 -13.74
N SER A 45 -11.63 1.05 -14.66
CA SER A 45 -11.71 -0.09 -15.59
C SER A 45 -10.46 -0.21 -16.47
N ARG A 46 -9.96 0.92 -16.98
CA ARG A 46 -8.73 0.94 -17.77
C ARG A 46 -7.52 0.52 -16.92
N TYR A 47 -7.46 0.99 -15.68
CA TYR A 47 -6.35 0.72 -14.79
C TYR A 47 -6.35 -0.72 -14.27
N LEU A 48 -7.50 -1.27 -13.87
CA LEU A 48 -7.63 -2.68 -13.49
C LEU A 48 -7.21 -3.62 -14.63
N ARG A 49 -7.56 -3.31 -15.89
CA ARG A 49 -7.06 -4.07 -17.05
C ARG A 49 -5.53 -3.98 -17.20
N LEU A 50 -4.94 -2.83 -16.89
CA LEU A 50 -3.48 -2.68 -16.86
C LEU A 50 -2.86 -3.56 -15.76
N LEU A 51 -3.47 -3.60 -14.58
CA LEU A 51 -3.01 -4.47 -13.48
C LEU A 51 -3.09 -5.95 -13.86
N VAL A 52 -4.17 -6.37 -14.53
CA VAL A 52 -4.30 -7.74 -15.06
C VAL A 52 -3.21 -8.04 -16.08
N LYS A 53 -3.01 -7.16 -17.07
CA LYS A 53 -1.95 -7.31 -18.08
C LYS A 53 -0.55 -7.34 -17.45
N GLY A 54 -0.36 -6.61 -16.34
CA GLY A 54 0.89 -6.55 -15.59
C GLY A 54 1.14 -7.72 -14.63
N GLY A 55 0.17 -8.64 -14.49
CA GLY A 55 0.23 -9.79 -13.57
C GLY A 55 -0.10 -9.46 -12.10
N PHE A 56 -0.51 -8.24 -11.81
CA PHE A 56 -0.85 -7.79 -10.45
C PHE A 56 -2.23 -8.26 -9.99
N CYS A 57 -3.16 -8.41 -10.92
CA CYS A 57 -4.49 -8.92 -10.64
C CYS A 57 -4.85 -10.08 -11.57
N THR A 58 -5.78 -10.91 -11.13
CA THR A 58 -6.57 -11.80 -11.98
C THR A 58 -8.02 -11.29 -12.04
N GLN A 59 -8.70 -11.56 -13.15
CA GLN A 59 -10.11 -11.20 -13.32
C GLN A 59 -10.96 -12.47 -13.46
N ARG A 60 -12.06 -12.55 -12.70
CA ARG A 60 -13.11 -13.57 -12.86
C ARG A 60 -14.46 -12.89 -12.91
N GLY A 61 -15.09 -12.86 -14.09
CA GLY A 61 -16.31 -12.10 -14.32
C GLY A 61 -16.11 -10.61 -14.03
N ARG A 62 -16.86 -10.07 -13.06
CA ARG A 62 -16.77 -8.66 -12.63
C ARG A 62 -15.76 -8.41 -11.50
N ALA A 63 -15.22 -9.49 -10.93
CA ALA A 63 -14.31 -9.43 -9.80
C ALA A 63 -12.86 -9.41 -10.25
N TYR A 64 -12.06 -8.63 -9.54
CA TYR A 64 -10.60 -8.59 -9.65
C TYR A 64 -10.00 -9.00 -8.31
N THR A 65 -9.01 -9.87 -8.34
CA THR A 65 -8.31 -10.40 -7.16
C THR A 65 -6.84 -10.02 -7.28
N TRP A 66 -6.28 -9.44 -6.22
CA TRP A 66 -4.86 -9.15 -6.15
C TRP A 66 -4.06 -10.46 -6.10
N ASN A 67 -3.02 -10.57 -6.91
CA ASN A 67 -2.18 -11.77 -6.97
C ASN A 67 -0.93 -11.54 -6.13
N GLU A 68 -0.70 -12.31 -5.08
CA GLU A 68 0.51 -12.24 -4.26
C GLU A 68 1.70 -12.96 -4.94
N ASN A 69 2.37 -12.24 -5.84
CA ASN A 69 3.65 -12.63 -6.42
C ASN A 69 4.75 -11.64 -6.08
N ALA A 70 6.02 -12.00 -6.31
CA ALA A 70 7.19 -11.18 -5.97
C ALA A 70 7.08 -9.71 -6.43
N ARG A 71 6.53 -9.47 -7.63
CA ARG A 71 6.37 -8.13 -8.18
C ARG A 71 5.28 -7.34 -7.47
N SER A 72 4.14 -7.96 -7.24
CA SER A 72 3.01 -7.36 -6.54
C SER A 72 3.37 -7.00 -5.09
N LEU A 73 4.09 -7.88 -4.40
CA LEU A 73 4.53 -7.68 -3.03
C LEU A 73 5.55 -6.54 -2.97
N ALA A 74 6.49 -6.48 -3.90
CA ALA A 74 7.43 -5.36 -3.99
C ALA A 74 6.73 -4.01 -4.20
N VAL A 75 5.72 -3.97 -5.09
CA VAL A 75 4.90 -2.76 -5.29
C VAL A 75 4.14 -2.39 -4.03
N LYS A 76 3.54 -3.36 -3.34
CA LYS A 76 2.77 -3.12 -2.11
C LYS A 76 3.66 -2.65 -0.95
N ARG A 77 4.86 -3.20 -0.80
CA ARG A 77 5.88 -2.73 0.16
C ARG A 77 6.25 -1.28 -0.09
N LEU A 78 6.48 -0.89 -1.35
CA LEU A 78 6.77 0.50 -1.69
C LEU A 78 5.60 1.42 -1.32
N LEU A 79 4.36 1.00 -1.61
CA LEU A 79 3.16 1.77 -1.25
C LEU A 79 2.99 1.91 0.27
N ASN A 80 3.34 0.88 1.04
CA ASN A 80 3.30 0.88 2.49
C ASN A 80 4.36 1.84 3.06
N ILE A 81 5.58 1.83 2.52
CA ILE A 81 6.65 2.77 2.92
C ILE A 81 6.22 4.21 2.63
N ASP A 82 5.68 4.47 1.43
CA ASP A 82 5.21 5.81 1.06
C ASP A 82 4.03 6.28 1.93
N LEU A 83 3.11 5.36 2.27
CA LEU A 83 2.02 5.66 3.20
C LEU A 83 2.55 5.97 4.60
N LEU A 84 3.48 5.16 5.12
CA LEU A 84 4.09 5.37 6.43
C LEU A 84 4.77 6.73 6.50
N ALA A 85 5.60 7.06 5.51
CA ALA A 85 6.32 8.34 5.46
C ALA A 85 5.38 9.55 5.45
N ALA A 86 4.18 9.39 4.87
CA ALA A 86 3.16 10.44 4.85
C ALA A 86 2.31 10.51 6.13
N SER A 87 2.14 9.39 6.85
CA SER A 87 1.20 9.28 7.97
C SER A 87 1.85 9.30 9.35
N VAL A 88 3.10 8.85 9.47
CA VAL A 88 3.80 8.72 10.75
C VAL A 88 5.01 9.63 10.75
N PRO A 89 4.90 10.87 11.29
CA PRO A 89 6.04 11.78 11.36
C PRO A 89 7.10 11.20 12.28
N LEU A 90 8.37 11.36 11.92
CA LEU A 90 9.49 10.92 12.76
C LEU A 90 9.56 11.79 14.04
N PRO A 91 9.40 11.21 15.24
CA PRO A 91 9.56 11.95 16.49
C PRO A 91 10.99 12.45 16.67
N GLU A 92 11.17 13.60 17.34
CA GLU A 92 12.50 14.20 17.58
C GLU A 92 13.46 13.30 18.38
N TRP A 93 12.90 12.45 19.25
CA TRP A 93 13.66 11.49 20.06
C TRP A 93 14.03 10.21 19.29
N ALA A 94 13.50 10.02 18.08
CA ALA A 94 13.74 8.86 17.25
C ALA A 94 14.71 9.17 16.12
N ARG A 95 15.66 8.26 15.92
CA ARG A 95 16.58 8.29 14.77
C ARG A 95 15.95 7.75 13.49
N GLY A 96 14.93 6.89 13.61
CA GLY A 96 14.21 6.36 12.46
C GLY A 96 12.98 5.55 12.85
N ILE A 97 12.10 5.30 11.87
CA ILE A 97 10.97 4.39 11.99
C ILE A 97 11.04 3.37 10.86
N GLY A 98 10.89 2.09 11.22
CA GLY A 98 10.70 0.98 10.31
C GLY A 98 9.32 0.36 10.46
N ILE A 99 8.90 -0.39 9.44
CA ILE A 99 7.72 -1.26 9.50
C ILE A 99 8.15 -2.70 9.68
N TYR A 100 7.32 -3.46 10.40
CA TYR A 100 7.49 -4.90 10.60
C TYR A 100 6.25 -5.66 10.13
N GLY A 101 6.34 -7.00 10.15
CA GLY A 101 5.21 -7.89 9.90
C GLY A 101 4.62 -7.77 8.48
N SER A 102 3.30 -7.89 8.40
CA SER A 102 2.57 -7.97 7.13
C SER A 102 2.74 -6.73 6.24
N TYR A 103 2.98 -5.56 6.83
CA TYR A 103 3.28 -4.32 6.10
C TYR A 103 4.66 -4.38 5.44
N ALA A 104 5.69 -4.86 6.16
CA ALA A 104 7.04 -5.06 5.63
C ALA A 104 7.08 -6.16 4.56
N GLU A 105 6.22 -7.17 4.67
CA GLU A 105 6.09 -8.25 3.70
C GLU A 105 5.21 -7.89 2.48
N GLY A 106 4.39 -6.85 2.59
CA GLY A 106 3.42 -6.46 1.57
C GLY A 106 2.20 -7.39 1.50
N THR A 107 1.95 -8.16 2.55
CA THR A 107 0.82 -9.10 2.69
C THR A 107 -0.34 -8.51 3.49
N ASN A 108 -0.15 -7.31 4.08
CA ASN A 108 -1.17 -6.60 4.86
C ASN A 108 -2.50 -6.41 4.10
N THR A 109 -3.62 -6.56 4.80
CA THR A 109 -4.96 -6.24 4.30
C THR A 109 -5.46 -4.95 4.94
N ALA A 110 -6.64 -4.48 4.56
CA ALA A 110 -7.27 -3.34 5.22
C ALA A 110 -7.56 -3.57 6.72
N ASP A 111 -7.63 -4.82 7.15
CA ASP A 111 -7.88 -5.22 8.55
C ASP A 111 -6.58 -5.57 9.29
N SER A 112 -5.41 -5.36 8.68
CA SER A 112 -4.13 -5.67 9.30
C SER A 112 -3.67 -4.55 10.22
N ASP A 113 -3.18 -4.92 11.40
CA ASP A 113 -2.50 -4.02 12.31
C ASP A 113 -1.16 -3.54 11.72
N LEU A 114 -0.74 -2.35 12.15
CA LEU A 114 0.53 -1.73 11.74
C LEU A 114 1.55 -1.87 12.87
N ASP A 115 2.54 -2.74 12.66
CA ASP A 115 3.66 -2.89 13.60
C ASP A 115 4.81 -1.96 13.21
N LEU A 116 5.24 -1.12 14.15
CA LEU A 116 6.34 -0.18 13.97
C LEU A 116 7.57 -0.57 14.79
N TRP A 117 8.74 -0.31 14.23
CA TRP A 117 10.01 -0.36 14.94
C TRP A 117 10.58 1.05 15.01
N VAL A 118 10.88 1.54 16.21
CA VAL A 118 11.48 2.86 16.40
C VAL A 118 12.96 2.69 16.73
N LEU A 119 13.82 3.26 15.89
CA LEU A 119 15.25 3.30 16.12
C LEU A 119 15.59 4.53 16.95
N VAL A 120 16.30 4.33 18.05
CA VAL A 120 16.76 5.38 18.98
C VAL A 120 18.26 5.20 19.23
N ASP A 121 18.94 6.27 19.66
CA ASP A 121 20.38 6.20 19.96
C ASP A 121 20.66 5.40 21.24
N GLU A 122 19.83 5.58 22.27
CA GLU A 122 19.89 4.83 23.53
C GLU A 122 18.48 4.49 23.99
N TYR A 123 18.23 3.23 24.34
CA TYR A 123 16.94 2.76 24.83
C TYR A 123 16.78 3.08 26.32
N THR A 124 15.63 3.65 26.68
CA THR A 124 15.17 3.78 28.07
C THR A 124 13.72 3.32 28.18
N PRO A 125 13.27 2.79 29.34
CA PRO A 125 11.88 2.33 29.51
C PRO A 125 10.82 3.40 29.23
N ASP A 126 11.12 4.68 29.48
CA ASP A 126 10.20 5.79 29.19
C ASP A 126 9.87 5.92 27.71
N LEU A 127 10.77 5.46 26.82
CA LEU A 127 10.54 5.45 25.37
C LEU A 127 9.41 4.50 24.96
N GLU A 128 9.08 3.48 25.75
CA GLU A 128 7.96 2.58 25.44
C GLU A 128 6.62 3.33 25.48
N ILE A 129 6.47 4.22 26.45
CA ILE A 129 5.29 5.08 26.59
C ILE A 129 5.22 6.09 25.44
N LEU A 130 6.36 6.62 25.01
CA LEU A 130 6.45 7.55 23.87
C LEU A 130 6.19 6.84 22.54
N ALA A 131 6.70 5.62 22.36
CA ALA A 131 6.47 4.80 21.16
C ALA A 131 4.97 4.49 20.99
N ALA A 132 4.26 4.17 22.08
CA ALA A 132 2.81 3.95 22.05
C ALA A 132 1.99 5.19 21.63
N ARG A 133 2.59 6.39 21.60
CA ARG A 133 1.95 7.61 21.10
C ARG A 133 2.17 7.85 19.60
N VAL A 134 3.10 7.13 18.98
CA VAL A 134 3.39 7.23 17.53
C VAL A 134 2.23 6.65 16.70
N GLU A 135 1.43 5.77 17.30
CA GLU A 135 0.27 5.12 16.67
C GLU A 135 -1.01 5.99 16.65
N LYS A 136 -1.01 7.17 17.30
CA LYS A 136 -2.18 8.06 17.43
C LYS A 136 -2.11 9.28 16.53
#